data_AF-A0A955BHM7-F1
#
_entry.id   AF-A0A955BHM7-F1
#
_cell.length_a   1.000
_cell.length_b   1.000
_cell.length_c   1.000
_cell.angle_alpha   90.00
_cell.angle_beta   90.00
_cell.angle_gamma   90.00
#
_symmetry.space_group_name_H-M   'P 1'
#
loop_
_entity.id
_entity.type
_entity.pdbx_description
1 polymer ?
#
loop_
_entity_poly.entity_id
_entity_poly.type
_entity_poly.pdbx_seq_one_letter_code
_entity_poly.pdbx_strand_id
1 'polypeptide(L)'
;SVRQASREFPQWRFEEATRQFAEIRAASAEGIVPMSDLQRLGRTAEMYLRETERVLSTGDAMSADHYLVRAESALAQLRRSAWEQAAAAFPSPVTSPLCVSFDTLPLHWRLSGALRSAAWSSNLLAGGEFEDLNHTLASGWQQHRRPIDHVAANVEFSLETPQSGRSCLRMQTWKTDQQAAPTVLEVAPLWITSAATPVEAGQVVRIHGWVKVPEAIEGSLDGLMIFDSFGGQSLAERVTRTGGWREFLLYRVAPQSGDLRLTFSLTGIGEAWLDNVTVTALPPYETIR
;
A
#
# COMPACT_ATOMS: atom_id res chain seq x y z
N SER A 1 -4.23 -3.38 -43.99
CA SER A 1 -4.21 -4.87 -44.01
C SER A 1 -3.25 -5.37 -42.94
N VAL A 2 -3.32 -6.65 -42.52
CA VAL A 2 -2.44 -7.23 -41.47
C VAL A 2 -0.94 -6.95 -41.72
N ARG A 3 -0.50 -6.94 -42.99
CA ARG A 3 0.90 -6.64 -43.36
C ARG A 3 1.33 -5.20 -43.09
N GLN A 4 0.39 -4.24 -43.11
CA GLN A 4 0.66 -2.85 -42.78
C GLN A 4 0.81 -2.67 -41.26
N ALA A 5 -0.09 -3.29 -40.48
CA ALA A 5 -0.02 -3.32 -39.03
C ALA A 5 1.28 -3.98 -38.51
N SER A 6 1.74 -5.06 -39.15
CA SER A 6 3.01 -5.72 -38.78
C SER A 6 4.27 -4.85 -39.02
N ARG A 7 4.19 -3.84 -39.89
CA ARG A 7 5.30 -2.90 -40.12
C ARG A 7 5.24 -1.69 -39.18
N GLU A 8 4.04 -1.26 -38.82
CA GLU A 8 3.83 -0.11 -37.93
C GLU A 8 3.99 -0.47 -36.45
N PHE A 9 3.76 -1.72 -36.05
CA PHE A 9 3.82 -2.13 -34.65
C PHE A 9 5.20 -1.96 -33.96
N PRO A 10 6.34 -2.35 -34.58
CA PRO A 10 7.65 -2.08 -34.00
C PRO A 10 7.94 -0.58 -33.86
N GLN A 11 7.42 0.23 -34.79
CA GLN A 11 7.57 1.69 -34.76
C GLN A 11 6.84 2.30 -33.54
N TRP A 12 5.60 1.88 -33.28
CA TRP A 12 4.85 2.35 -32.10
C TRP A 12 5.50 1.95 -30.79
N ARG A 13 6.02 0.72 -30.69
CA ARG A 13 6.77 0.26 -29.52
C ARG A 13 8.05 1.06 -29.30
N PHE A 14 8.77 1.36 -30.38
CA PHE A 14 9.95 2.20 -30.32
C PHE A 14 9.65 3.63 -29.84
N GLU A 15 8.59 4.24 -30.34
CA GLU A 15 8.13 5.57 -29.91
C GLU A 15 7.77 5.58 -28.43
N GLU A 16 7.01 4.57 -27.97
CA GLU A 16 6.63 4.43 -26.57
C GLU A 16 7.83 4.17 -25.65
N ALA A 17 8.75 3.28 -26.02
CA ALA A 17 9.94 3.00 -25.24
C ALA A 17 10.87 4.22 -25.14
N THR A 18 10.97 5.01 -26.21
CA THR A 18 11.72 6.28 -26.22
C THR A 18 11.08 7.31 -25.31
N ARG A 19 9.74 7.43 -25.32
CA ARG A 19 8.99 8.31 -24.40
C ARG A 19 9.24 7.92 -22.93
N GLN A 20 9.09 6.64 -22.60
CA GLN A 20 9.35 6.13 -21.25
C GLN A 20 10.80 6.38 -20.80
N PHE A 21 11.77 6.23 -21.69
CA PHE A 21 13.17 6.49 -21.34
C PHE A 21 13.41 7.98 -21.03
N ALA A 22 12.77 8.89 -21.77
CA ALA A 22 12.83 10.32 -21.49
C ALA A 22 12.23 10.65 -20.10
N GLU A 23 11.09 10.04 -19.75
CA GLU A 23 10.47 10.19 -18.42
C GLU A 23 11.37 9.69 -17.29
N ILE A 24 12.00 8.51 -17.46
CA ILE A 24 12.95 7.97 -16.47
C ILE A 24 14.16 8.89 -16.30
N ARG A 25 14.69 9.45 -17.40
CA ARG A 25 15.80 10.41 -17.34
C ARG A 25 15.41 11.70 -16.61
N ALA A 26 14.22 12.23 -16.85
CA ALA A 26 13.71 13.39 -16.14
C ALA A 26 13.55 13.08 -14.63
N ALA A 27 12.98 11.92 -14.29
CA ALA A 27 12.84 11.48 -12.90
C ALA A 27 14.20 11.29 -12.20
N SER A 28 15.24 10.83 -12.91
CA SER A 28 16.59 10.72 -12.35
C SER A 28 17.21 12.08 -12.03
N ALA A 29 16.92 13.12 -12.82
CA ALA A 29 17.38 14.49 -12.51
C ALA A 29 16.77 15.03 -11.20
N GLU A 30 15.59 14.53 -10.82
CA GLU A 30 14.95 14.80 -9.52
C GLU A 30 15.43 13.84 -8.40
N GLY A 31 16.41 12.96 -8.68
CA GLY A 31 16.99 12.02 -7.71
C GLY A 31 16.14 10.77 -7.43
N ILE A 32 15.10 10.52 -8.23
CA ILE A 32 14.13 9.43 -8.01
C ILE A 32 14.69 8.06 -8.43
N VAL A 33 15.52 8.05 -9.48
CA VAL A 33 16.19 6.85 -10.00
C VAL A 33 17.67 6.94 -9.65
N PRO A 34 18.28 5.93 -8.99
CA PRO A 34 19.70 5.94 -8.68
C PRO A 34 20.57 6.15 -9.89
N MET A 35 21.61 6.94 -9.69
CA MET A 35 22.62 7.15 -10.72
C MET A 35 23.31 5.84 -11.12
N SER A 36 23.53 4.91 -10.19
CA SER A 36 24.13 3.60 -10.48
C SER A 36 23.27 2.75 -11.41
N ASP A 37 21.95 2.76 -11.20
CA ASP A 37 21.02 2.02 -12.06
C ASP A 37 20.88 2.69 -13.42
N LEU A 38 20.85 4.03 -13.47
CA LEU A 38 20.88 4.76 -14.73
C LEU A 38 22.18 4.48 -15.51
N GLN A 39 23.33 4.42 -14.84
CA GLN A 39 24.61 4.11 -15.47
C GLN A 39 24.67 2.68 -16.02
N ARG A 40 24.04 1.71 -15.35
CA ARG A 40 24.00 0.31 -15.80
C ARG A 40 22.88 0.10 -16.82
N LEU A 41 21.63 0.15 -16.35
CA LEU A 41 20.43 -0.20 -17.12
C LEU A 41 20.03 0.91 -18.09
N GLY A 42 20.24 2.18 -17.74
CA GLY A 42 19.93 3.30 -18.63
C GLY A 42 20.82 3.30 -19.87
N ARG A 43 22.12 3.02 -19.71
CA ARG A 43 23.04 2.83 -20.85
C ARG A 43 22.65 1.61 -21.70
N THR A 44 22.22 0.51 -21.08
CA THR A 44 21.72 -0.67 -21.81
C THR A 44 20.46 -0.34 -22.62
N ALA A 45 19.49 0.36 -22.03
CA ALA A 45 18.28 0.79 -22.72
C ALA A 45 18.61 1.72 -23.89
N GLU A 46 19.47 2.73 -23.67
CA GLU A 46 19.89 3.67 -24.70
C GLU A 46 20.61 2.97 -25.87
N MET A 47 21.51 2.02 -25.58
CA MET A 47 22.19 1.24 -26.60
C MET A 47 21.20 0.48 -27.49
N TYR A 48 20.24 -0.23 -26.90
CA TYR A 48 19.27 -1.02 -27.66
C TYR A 48 18.23 -0.17 -28.39
N LEU A 49 17.86 0.99 -27.86
CA LEU A 49 17.01 1.95 -28.58
C LEU A 49 17.71 2.50 -29.83
N ARG A 50 18.99 2.89 -29.72
CA ARG A 50 19.77 3.34 -30.89
C ARG A 50 19.91 2.26 -31.95
N GLU A 51 20.14 1.02 -31.54
CA GLU A 51 20.24 -0.10 -32.47
C GLU A 51 18.89 -0.44 -33.12
N THR A 52 17.79 -0.32 -32.37
CA THR A 52 16.41 -0.43 -32.89
C THR A 52 16.16 0.62 -33.98
N GLU A 53 16.46 1.89 -33.70
CA GLU A 53 16.31 2.99 -34.66
C GLU A 53 17.07 2.71 -35.97
N ARG A 54 18.30 2.20 -35.84
CA ARG A 54 19.14 1.82 -36.98
C ARG A 54 18.48 0.74 -37.85
N VAL A 55 17.98 -0.34 -37.26
CA VAL A 55 17.40 -1.47 -38.02
C VAL A 55 15.97 -1.20 -38.53
N LEU A 56 15.22 -0.32 -37.86
CA LEU A 56 13.94 0.20 -38.36
C LEU A 56 14.14 0.97 -39.67
N SER A 57 15.20 1.78 -39.78
CA SER A 57 15.52 2.52 -41.01
C SER A 57 15.80 1.60 -42.22
N THR A 58 16.21 0.35 -41.96
CA THR A 58 16.48 -0.66 -43.00
C THR A 58 15.31 -1.62 -43.24
N GLY A 59 14.21 -1.49 -42.49
CA GLY A 59 13.02 -2.35 -42.61
C GLY A 59 13.18 -3.75 -42.03
N ASP A 60 14.20 -4.00 -41.21
CA ASP A 60 14.43 -5.30 -40.55
C ASP A 60 13.62 -5.41 -39.26
N ALA A 61 12.37 -5.84 -39.40
CA ALA A 61 11.42 -5.94 -38.30
C ALA A 61 11.83 -6.98 -37.24
N MET A 62 12.51 -8.06 -37.62
CA MET A 62 12.92 -9.10 -36.67
C MET A 62 14.04 -8.61 -35.75
N SER A 63 15.05 -7.96 -36.33
CA SER A 63 16.11 -7.35 -35.52
C SER A 63 15.56 -6.20 -34.67
N ALA A 64 14.63 -5.40 -35.19
CA ALA A 64 13.97 -4.33 -34.43
C ALA A 64 13.28 -4.89 -33.18
N ASP A 65 12.48 -5.95 -33.33
CA ASP A 65 11.80 -6.60 -32.21
C ASP A 65 12.79 -7.15 -31.17
N HIS A 66 13.85 -7.80 -31.64
CA HIS A 66 14.90 -8.36 -30.79
C HIS A 66 15.58 -7.31 -29.89
N TYR A 67 15.87 -6.13 -30.43
CA TYR A 67 16.47 -5.03 -29.68
C TYR A 67 15.43 -4.31 -28.79
N LEU A 68 14.20 -4.12 -29.28
CA LEU A 68 13.10 -3.53 -28.50
C LEU A 68 12.81 -4.28 -27.21
N VAL A 69 12.71 -5.61 -27.27
CA VAL A 69 12.45 -6.43 -26.07
C VAL A 69 13.51 -6.21 -24.99
N ARG A 70 14.78 -6.01 -25.38
CA ARG A 70 15.85 -5.74 -24.41
C ARG A 70 15.84 -4.31 -23.89
N ALA A 71 15.52 -3.34 -24.74
CA ALA A 71 15.33 -1.96 -24.30
C ALA A 71 14.18 -1.90 -23.28
N GLU A 72 13.01 -2.44 -23.60
CA GLU A 72 11.83 -2.48 -22.72
C GLU A 72 12.12 -3.22 -21.41
N SER A 73 12.84 -4.35 -21.45
CA SER A 73 13.24 -5.07 -20.23
C SER A 73 14.15 -4.23 -19.33
N ALA A 74 15.12 -3.51 -19.90
CA ALA A 74 15.99 -2.62 -19.14
C ALA A 74 15.21 -1.43 -18.54
N LEU A 75 14.26 -0.86 -19.30
CA LEU A 75 13.37 0.21 -18.83
C LEU A 75 12.44 -0.27 -17.69
N ALA A 76 11.88 -1.47 -17.81
CA ALA A 76 11.05 -2.06 -16.76
C ALA A 76 11.85 -2.29 -15.47
N GLN A 77 13.09 -2.75 -15.57
CA GLN A 77 13.98 -2.91 -14.42
C GLN A 77 14.34 -1.57 -13.76
N LEU A 78 14.57 -0.51 -14.55
CA LEU A 78 14.78 0.85 -14.02
C LEU A 78 13.57 1.35 -13.24
N ARG A 79 12.37 1.21 -13.81
CA ARG A 79 11.12 1.62 -13.14
C ARG A 79 10.89 0.84 -11.86
N ARG A 80 11.16 -0.47 -11.89
CA ARG A 80 11.06 -1.35 -10.72
C ARG A 80 12.02 -0.94 -9.61
N SER A 81 13.30 -0.70 -9.91
CA SER A 81 14.28 -0.29 -8.91
C SER A 81 13.91 1.04 -8.23
N ALA A 82 13.49 2.03 -9.01
CA ALA A 82 13.03 3.31 -8.47
C ALA A 82 11.81 3.15 -7.56
N TRP A 83 10.85 2.31 -7.96
CA TRP A 83 9.70 1.97 -7.13
C TRP A 83 10.11 1.27 -5.83
N GLU A 84 11.03 0.30 -5.89
CA GLU A 84 11.48 -0.44 -4.70
C GLU A 84 12.10 0.48 -3.66
N GLN A 85 12.86 1.50 -4.08
CA GLN A 85 13.43 2.49 -3.17
C GLN A 85 12.39 3.43 -2.56
N ALA A 86 11.44 3.90 -3.36
CA ALA A 86 10.32 4.69 -2.85
C ALA A 86 9.48 3.89 -1.85
N ALA A 87 9.14 2.65 -2.19
CA ALA A 87 8.41 1.75 -1.32
C ALA A 87 9.17 1.43 -0.02
N ALA A 88 10.49 1.28 -0.09
CA ALA A 88 11.35 1.02 1.08
C ALA A 88 11.47 2.22 2.04
N ALA A 89 11.08 3.43 1.63
CA ALA A 89 11.09 4.60 2.51
C ALA A 89 9.99 4.55 3.59
N PHE A 90 9.05 3.60 3.49
CA PHE A 90 7.93 3.44 4.42
C PHE A 90 7.75 1.96 4.82
N PRO A 91 7.01 1.66 5.92
CA PRO A 91 6.76 0.28 6.35
C PRO A 91 6.05 -0.59 5.31
N SER A 92 5.33 0.04 4.36
CA SER A 92 4.58 -0.63 3.30
C SER A 92 4.36 0.27 2.09
N PRO A 93 4.30 -0.25 0.85
CA PRO A 93 4.00 0.54 -0.34
C PRO A 93 2.62 1.23 -0.32
N VAL A 94 1.63 0.70 0.41
CA VAL A 94 0.30 1.34 0.51
C VAL A 94 0.25 2.48 1.55
N THR A 95 1.36 2.70 2.27
CA THR A 95 1.54 3.85 3.17
C THR A 95 1.33 5.16 2.42
N SER A 96 1.85 5.23 1.19
CA SER A 96 1.69 6.39 0.31
C SER A 96 0.93 5.96 -0.95
N PRO A 97 -0.27 6.48 -1.23
CA PRO A 97 -0.99 6.17 -2.46
C PRO A 97 -0.23 6.61 -3.72
N LEU A 98 0.77 7.48 -3.59
CA LEU A 98 1.64 7.91 -4.69
C LEU A 98 2.68 6.84 -5.13
N CYS A 99 2.72 5.69 -4.45
CA CYS A 99 3.55 4.55 -4.85
C CYS A 99 2.81 3.54 -5.74
N VAL A 100 1.54 3.76 -6.10
CA VAL A 100 0.77 2.80 -6.91
C VAL A 100 1.16 2.80 -8.40
N SER A 101 1.77 3.88 -8.88
CA SER A 101 2.28 4.01 -10.25
C SER A 101 3.68 4.64 -10.25
N PHE A 102 4.48 4.31 -11.27
CA PHE A 102 5.78 4.94 -11.49
C PHE A 102 5.63 6.46 -11.70
N ASP A 103 4.58 6.88 -12.40
CA ASP A 103 4.40 8.27 -12.83
C ASP A 103 4.10 9.21 -11.64
N THR A 104 3.64 8.64 -10.51
CA THR A 104 3.37 9.37 -9.27
C THR A 104 4.54 9.35 -8.28
N LEU A 105 5.63 8.62 -8.55
CA LEU A 105 6.80 8.57 -7.67
C LEU A 105 7.48 9.93 -7.43
N PRO A 106 7.54 10.89 -8.39
CA PRO A 106 8.03 12.23 -8.07
C PRO A 106 7.22 12.92 -6.98
N LEU A 107 5.90 12.76 -7.00
CA LEU A 107 5.01 13.32 -5.99
C LEU A 107 5.20 12.64 -4.64
N HIS A 108 5.47 11.33 -4.62
CA HIS A 108 5.78 10.60 -3.40
C HIS A 108 6.97 11.21 -2.64
N TRP A 109 8.05 11.55 -3.33
CA TRP A 109 9.23 12.15 -2.68
C TRP A 109 8.97 13.57 -2.18
N ARG A 110 8.18 14.36 -2.91
CA ARG A 110 7.74 15.68 -2.45
C ARG A 110 6.89 15.56 -1.19
N LEU A 111 5.95 14.62 -1.17
CA LEU A 111 5.14 14.30 0.01
C LEU A 111 6.06 13.88 1.17
N SER A 112 6.95 12.91 0.98
CA SER A 112 7.89 12.45 2.01
C SER A 112 8.73 13.60 2.58
N GLY A 113 9.21 14.51 1.74
CA GLY A 113 9.88 15.74 2.16
C GLY A 113 9.00 16.64 3.03
N ALA A 114 7.78 16.93 2.59
CA ALA A 114 6.82 17.74 3.33
C ALA A 114 6.45 17.13 4.69
N LEU A 115 6.24 15.81 4.75
CA LEU A 115 5.85 15.10 5.96
C LEU A 115 6.94 15.10 7.04
N ARG A 116 8.24 15.13 6.65
CA ARG A 116 9.36 15.12 7.61
C ARG A 116 9.43 16.37 8.48
N SER A 117 9.05 17.52 7.95
CA SER A 117 9.06 18.80 8.69
C SER A 117 7.69 19.21 9.20
N ALA A 118 6.68 18.33 9.07
CA ALA A 118 5.30 18.69 9.35
C ALA A 118 5.00 18.66 10.85
N ALA A 119 4.29 19.69 11.33
CA ALA A 119 3.77 19.75 12.68
C ALA A 119 2.38 19.09 12.73
N TRP A 120 2.36 17.82 13.12
CA TRP A 120 1.12 17.04 13.25
C TRP A 120 0.29 17.50 14.44
N SER A 121 -1.03 17.39 14.32
CA SER A 121 -1.95 17.55 15.45
C SER A 121 -1.70 16.53 16.55
N SER A 122 -2.33 16.73 17.71
CA SER A 122 -2.56 15.65 18.68
C SER A 122 -3.37 14.51 18.04
N ASN A 123 -3.35 13.33 18.67
CA ASN A 123 -4.19 12.22 18.27
C ASN A 123 -5.67 12.63 18.30
N LEU A 124 -6.38 12.37 17.21
CA LEU A 124 -7.79 12.65 17.00
C LEU A 124 -8.67 11.42 17.23
N LEU A 125 -8.09 10.22 17.18
CA LEU A 125 -8.83 8.97 17.36
C LEU A 125 -8.92 8.61 18.85
N ALA A 126 -10.14 8.53 19.38
CA ALA A 126 -10.41 8.08 20.74
C ALA A 126 -10.42 6.55 20.86
N GLY A 127 -9.90 6.01 21.98
CA GLY A 127 -9.99 4.60 22.35
C GLY A 127 -9.14 3.64 21.51
N GLY A 128 -8.14 4.15 20.78
CA GLY A 128 -7.23 3.36 19.94
C GLY A 128 -6.02 2.78 20.69
N GLU A 129 -5.82 3.20 21.93
CA GLU A 129 -4.86 2.64 22.89
C GLU A 129 -5.34 1.32 23.51
N PHE A 130 -6.65 1.04 23.45
CA PHE A 130 -7.27 -0.18 23.98
C PHE A 130 -7.01 -0.44 25.47
N GLU A 131 -7.03 0.61 26.30
CA GLU A 131 -6.78 0.54 27.75
C GLU A 131 -8.04 0.48 28.62
N ASP A 132 -9.18 0.94 28.10
CA ASP A 132 -10.46 0.98 28.81
C ASP A 132 -11.58 0.59 27.85
N LEU A 133 -12.13 -0.61 28.04
CA LEU A 133 -13.19 -1.16 27.20
C LEU A 133 -14.45 -0.27 27.19
N ASN A 134 -14.83 0.29 28.34
CA ASN A 134 -16.02 1.14 28.44
C ASN A 134 -15.80 2.44 27.67
N HIS A 135 -14.62 3.04 27.79
CA HIS A 135 -14.25 4.23 27.03
C HIS A 135 -14.21 3.96 25.52
N THR A 136 -13.57 2.86 25.09
CA THR A 136 -13.48 2.48 23.67
C THR A 136 -14.87 2.26 23.07
N LEU A 137 -15.76 1.53 23.75
CA LEU A 137 -17.12 1.30 23.28
C LEU A 137 -17.96 2.59 23.28
N ALA A 138 -17.88 3.41 24.34
CA ALA A 138 -18.58 4.69 24.41
C ALA A 138 -18.12 5.69 23.34
N SER A 139 -16.86 5.59 22.91
CA SER A 139 -16.30 6.38 21.81
C SER A 139 -16.81 5.94 20.43
N GLY A 140 -17.48 4.79 20.35
CA GLY A 140 -18.14 4.31 19.13
C GLY A 140 -17.36 3.27 18.33
N TRP A 141 -16.37 2.61 18.93
CA TRP A 141 -15.79 1.40 18.35
C TRP A 141 -16.84 0.28 18.33
N GLN A 142 -16.85 -0.50 17.25
CA GLN A 142 -17.80 -1.59 17.07
C GLN A 142 -17.10 -2.85 16.59
N GLN A 143 -17.53 -3.99 17.11
CA GLN A 143 -17.19 -5.29 16.55
C GLN A 143 -18.34 -5.78 15.67
N HIS A 144 -17.98 -6.50 14.62
CA HIS A 144 -18.90 -7.09 13.68
C HIS A 144 -18.50 -8.53 13.41
N ARG A 145 -19.49 -9.42 13.45
CA ARG A 145 -19.28 -10.86 13.25
C ARG A 145 -20.20 -11.31 12.13
N ARG A 146 -19.65 -12.09 11.20
CA ARG A 146 -20.42 -12.81 10.20
C ARG A 146 -20.46 -14.28 10.60
N PRO A 147 -21.66 -14.85 10.84
CA PRO A 147 -21.77 -16.28 11.07
C PRO A 147 -21.26 -17.06 9.85
N ILE A 148 -20.34 -18.00 10.10
CA ILE A 148 -19.85 -18.96 9.12
C ILE A 148 -19.91 -20.32 9.81
N ASP A 149 -20.46 -21.32 9.11
CA ASP A 149 -20.61 -22.65 9.65
C ASP A 149 -19.26 -23.21 10.11
N HIS A 150 -19.25 -23.74 11.33
CA HIS A 150 -18.08 -24.31 11.98
C HIS A 150 -16.91 -23.34 12.24
N VAL A 151 -17.15 -22.02 12.23
CA VAL A 151 -16.15 -21.00 12.56
C VAL A 151 -16.68 -20.11 13.69
N ALA A 152 -15.88 -19.98 14.76
CA ALA A 152 -16.13 -19.05 15.86
C ALA A 152 -15.20 -17.84 15.78
N ALA A 153 -15.60 -16.73 16.39
CA ALA A 153 -14.86 -15.48 16.40
C ALA A 153 -14.97 -14.77 17.75
N ASN A 154 -13.91 -14.08 18.16
CA ASN A 154 -13.85 -13.28 19.38
C ASN A 154 -13.03 -11.99 19.20
N VAL A 155 -13.38 -10.95 19.95
CA VAL A 155 -12.59 -9.73 20.13
C VAL A 155 -12.50 -9.47 21.63
N GLU A 156 -11.29 -9.28 22.13
CA GLU A 156 -11.03 -9.02 23.55
C GLU A 156 -9.91 -8.01 23.73
N PHE A 157 -9.88 -7.38 24.92
CA PHE A 157 -8.70 -6.66 25.38
C PHE A 157 -7.85 -7.66 26.16
N SER A 158 -6.61 -7.85 25.70
CA SER A 158 -5.68 -8.79 26.29
C SER A 158 -4.55 -8.06 27.00
N LEU A 159 -4.16 -8.58 28.16
CA LEU A 159 -3.00 -8.14 28.92
C LEU A 159 -1.71 -8.84 28.45
N GLU A 160 -1.83 -9.73 27.46
CA GLU A 160 -0.71 -10.52 26.96
C GLU A 160 0.05 -9.76 25.87
N THR A 161 1.33 -9.49 26.14
CA THR A 161 2.25 -8.88 25.19
C THR A 161 1.79 -7.53 24.60
N PRO A 162 1.26 -6.58 25.38
CA PRO A 162 0.92 -5.26 24.85
C PRO A 162 2.15 -4.59 24.24
N GLN A 163 1.97 -3.85 23.15
CA GLN A 163 3.03 -3.05 22.55
C GLN A 163 3.35 -1.86 23.45
N SER A 164 2.33 -1.27 24.07
CA SER A 164 2.45 -0.23 25.08
C SER A 164 1.29 -0.29 26.08
N GLY A 165 1.39 0.46 27.18
CA GLY A 165 0.33 0.45 28.18
C GLY A 165 0.21 -0.90 28.90
N ARG A 166 -1.02 -1.29 29.21
CA ARG A 166 -1.38 -2.49 29.98
C ARG A 166 -2.14 -3.51 29.14
N SER A 167 -2.83 -3.09 28.09
CA SER A 167 -3.62 -3.98 27.25
C SER A 167 -3.50 -3.64 25.77
N CYS A 168 -3.83 -4.62 24.94
CA CYS A 168 -3.96 -4.47 23.50
C CYS A 168 -5.22 -5.20 23.03
N LEU A 169 -5.69 -4.92 21.81
CA LEU A 169 -6.86 -5.59 21.25
C LEU A 169 -6.43 -6.86 20.53
N ARG A 170 -7.04 -7.99 20.88
CA ARG A 170 -6.89 -9.26 20.17
C ARG A 170 -8.16 -9.60 19.40
N MET A 171 -8.00 -9.89 18.11
CA MET A 171 -9.02 -10.46 17.24
C MET A 171 -8.67 -11.92 16.97
N GLN A 172 -9.62 -12.83 17.14
CA GLN A 172 -9.38 -14.25 16.93
C GLN A 172 -10.55 -14.93 16.24
N THR A 173 -10.24 -15.87 15.36
CA THR A 173 -11.18 -16.76 14.68
C THR A 173 -10.61 -18.18 14.68
N TRP A 174 -11.45 -19.19 14.90
CA TRP A 174 -11.02 -20.58 14.96
C TRP A 174 -12.10 -21.54 14.46
N LYS A 175 -11.67 -22.70 13.99
CA LYS A 175 -12.56 -23.81 13.60
C LYS A 175 -13.17 -24.41 14.87
N THR A 176 -14.49 -24.50 14.94
CA THR A 176 -15.18 -25.26 15.98
C THR A 176 -15.25 -26.75 15.64
N ASP A 177 -15.12 -27.09 14.37
CA ASP A 177 -14.99 -28.46 13.86
C ASP A 177 -13.91 -28.49 12.77
N GLN A 178 -12.82 -29.24 12.99
CA GLN A 178 -11.69 -29.30 12.07
C GLN A 178 -11.99 -30.00 10.75
N GLN A 179 -12.96 -30.91 10.73
CA GLN A 179 -13.31 -31.68 9.53
C GLN A 179 -14.39 -30.98 8.70
N ALA A 180 -15.32 -30.30 9.36
CA ALA A 180 -16.45 -29.65 8.70
C ALA A 180 -16.19 -28.19 8.32
N ALA A 181 -15.21 -27.52 8.94
CA ALA A 181 -14.92 -26.12 8.64
C ALA A 181 -14.38 -25.93 7.21
N PRO A 182 -14.79 -24.85 6.53
CA PRO A 182 -14.31 -24.54 5.18
C PRO A 182 -12.80 -24.31 5.17
N THR A 183 -12.14 -24.75 4.09
CA THR A 183 -10.69 -24.55 3.90
C THR A 183 -10.36 -23.13 3.43
N VAL A 184 -11.29 -22.46 2.76
CA VAL A 184 -11.17 -21.08 2.28
C VAL A 184 -12.39 -20.29 2.72
N LEU A 185 -12.16 -19.08 3.22
CA LEU A 185 -13.19 -18.12 3.59
C LEU A 185 -13.28 -17.03 2.52
N GLU A 186 -14.41 -16.97 1.82
CA GLU A 186 -14.68 -15.94 0.80
C GLU A 186 -15.06 -14.59 1.41
N VAL A 187 -15.46 -14.59 2.69
CA VAL A 187 -15.94 -13.42 3.42
C VAL A 187 -15.32 -13.38 4.81
N ALA A 188 -15.00 -12.17 5.28
CA ALA A 188 -14.41 -12.01 6.60
C ALA A 188 -15.38 -12.43 7.72
N PRO A 189 -15.01 -13.37 8.59
CA PRO A 189 -15.83 -13.77 9.76
C PRO A 189 -15.86 -12.68 10.84
N LEU A 190 -14.83 -11.85 10.94
CA LEU A 190 -14.67 -10.88 12.01
C LEU A 190 -14.00 -9.59 11.54
N TRP A 191 -14.60 -8.45 11.88
CA TRP A 191 -13.94 -7.14 11.74
C TRP A 191 -14.35 -6.19 12.86
N ILE A 192 -13.52 -5.18 13.08
CA ILE A 192 -13.84 -4.05 13.96
C ILE A 192 -13.78 -2.75 13.17
N THR A 193 -14.60 -1.78 13.57
CA THR A 193 -14.61 -0.42 13.03
C THR A 193 -14.32 0.57 14.13
N SER A 194 -13.44 1.54 13.87
CA SER A 194 -13.05 2.56 14.83
C SER A 194 -14.17 3.55 15.16
N ALA A 195 -13.97 4.30 16.24
CA ALA A 195 -14.67 5.57 16.47
C ALA A 195 -14.58 6.49 15.23
N ALA A 196 -15.59 7.32 15.03
CA ALA A 196 -15.57 8.36 14.00
C ALA A 196 -14.51 9.41 14.35
N THR A 197 -13.65 9.73 13.39
CA THR A 197 -12.65 10.79 13.53
C THR A 197 -12.99 11.93 12.57
N PRO A 198 -13.46 13.09 13.07
CA PRO A 198 -13.78 14.23 12.20
C PRO A 198 -12.54 14.75 11.47
N VAL A 199 -12.69 15.00 10.17
CA VAL A 199 -11.65 15.58 9.31
C VAL A 199 -12.26 16.63 8.37
N GLU A 200 -11.42 17.54 7.89
CA GLU A 200 -11.79 18.55 6.91
C GLU A 200 -11.26 18.20 5.51
N ALA A 201 -12.00 18.58 4.47
CA ALA A 201 -11.56 18.42 3.09
C ALA A 201 -10.15 19.00 2.87
N GLY A 202 -9.28 18.23 2.21
CA GLY A 202 -7.90 18.62 1.93
C GLY A 202 -6.91 18.42 3.09
N GLN A 203 -7.35 18.02 4.28
CA GLN A 203 -6.43 17.62 5.35
C GLN A 203 -5.63 16.38 4.96
N VAL A 204 -4.34 16.40 5.26
CA VAL A 204 -3.50 15.19 5.20
C VAL A 204 -3.59 14.50 6.54
N VAL A 205 -4.12 13.28 6.56
CA VAL A 205 -4.19 12.45 7.75
C VAL A 205 -3.09 11.38 7.73
N ARG A 206 -2.52 11.15 8.90
CA ARG A 206 -1.61 10.05 9.22
C ARG A 206 -2.31 9.10 10.16
N ILE A 207 -2.55 7.90 9.67
CA ILE A 207 -3.09 6.78 10.42
C ILE A 207 -1.91 5.89 10.78
N HIS A 208 -1.68 5.67 12.06
CA HIS A 208 -0.54 4.93 12.57
C HIS A 208 -1.00 3.95 13.65
N GLY A 209 -0.35 2.79 13.74
CA GLY A 209 -0.50 1.90 14.88
C GLY A 209 0.40 0.69 14.78
N TRP A 210 0.18 -0.24 15.71
CA TRP A 210 0.95 -1.47 15.80
C TRP A 210 0.07 -2.68 15.53
N VAL A 211 0.63 -3.63 14.80
CA VAL A 211 -0.04 -4.87 14.44
C VAL A 211 0.88 -6.05 14.71
N LYS A 212 0.31 -7.15 15.21
CA LYS A 212 1.00 -8.43 15.34
C LYS A 212 0.12 -9.55 14.83
N VAL A 213 0.64 -10.36 13.92
CA VAL A 213 0.00 -11.55 13.33
C VAL A 213 1.00 -12.70 13.48
N PRO A 214 0.97 -13.46 14.59
CA PRO A 214 2.06 -14.36 14.94
C PRO A 214 2.21 -15.53 13.96
N GLU A 215 1.08 -16.04 13.46
CA GLU A 215 1.03 -17.11 12.47
C GLU A 215 0.25 -16.70 11.24
N ALA A 216 0.53 -17.34 10.11
CA ALA A 216 -0.21 -17.11 8.89
C ALA A 216 -1.71 -17.41 9.09
N ILE A 217 -2.56 -16.47 8.71
CA ILE A 217 -4.01 -16.62 8.83
C ILE A 217 -4.50 -17.62 7.77
N GLU A 218 -5.06 -18.74 8.20
CA GLU A 218 -5.52 -19.83 7.34
C GLU A 218 -6.77 -19.43 6.53
N GLY A 219 -6.93 -20.07 5.37
CA GLY A 219 -8.12 -19.92 4.53
C GLY A 219 -8.35 -18.53 3.98
N SER A 220 -7.30 -17.70 3.91
CA SER A 220 -7.37 -16.30 3.50
C SER A 220 -6.16 -15.91 2.66
N LEU A 221 -6.39 -15.10 1.61
CA LEU A 221 -5.32 -14.51 0.80
C LEU A 221 -4.79 -13.18 1.39
N ASP A 222 -5.64 -12.44 2.11
CA ASP A 222 -5.32 -11.08 2.57
C ASP A 222 -4.78 -11.03 4.00
N GLY A 223 -5.20 -11.96 4.86
CA GLY A 223 -4.79 -12.06 6.25
C GLY A 223 -5.56 -11.09 7.13
N LEU A 224 -4.86 -10.21 7.84
CA LEU A 224 -5.49 -9.04 8.44
C LEU A 224 -5.44 -7.90 7.43
N MET A 225 -6.60 -7.37 7.07
CA MET A 225 -6.72 -6.14 6.29
C MET A 225 -6.92 -4.94 7.20
N ILE A 226 -6.15 -3.87 6.97
CA ILE A 226 -6.28 -2.59 7.64
C ILE A 226 -6.55 -1.53 6.58
N PHE A 227 -7.70 -0.88 6.64
CA PHE A 227 -8.08 0.15 5.67
C PHE A 227 -8.96 1.22 6.28
N ASP A 228 -9.07 2.34 5.57
CA ASP A 228 -9.85 3.49 5.98
C ASP A 228 -11.03 3.77 5.02
N SER A 229 -11.95 4.61 5.44
CA SER A 229 -13.15 4.98 4.67
C SER A 229 -12.87 5.80 3.41
N PHE A 230 -11.65 6.33 3.20
CA PHE A 230 -11.29 7.05 1.98
C PHE A 230 -10.58 6.14 0.97
N GLY A 231 -9.57 5.39 1.42
CA GLY A 231 -8.82 4.48 0.56
C GLY A 231 -9.53 3.17 0.25
N GLY A 232 -10.42 2.73 1.15
CA GLY A 232 -11.13 1.46 1.03
C GLY A 232 -10.21 0.24 0.95
N GLN A 233 -10.77 -0.91 0.59
CA GLN A 233 -10.02 -2.17 0.52
C GLN A 233 -8.94 -2.20 -0.57
N SER A 234 -9.08 -1.37 -1.61
CA SER A 234 -8.10 -1.25 -2.70
C SER A 234 -6.75 -0.71 -2.21
N LEU A 235 -6.75 0.12 -1.17
CA LEU A 235 -5.55 0.66 -0.53
C LEU A 235 -5.30 0.08 0.87
N ALA A 236 -5.86 -1.10 1.16
CA ALA A 236 -5.66 -1.78 2.42
C ALA A 236 -4.21 -2.26 2.61
N GLU A 237 -3.69 -2.06 3.81
CA GLU A 237 -2.53 -2.80 4.31
C GLU A 237 -2.96 -4.24 4.57
N ARG A 238 -2.18 -5.20 4.05
CA ARG A 238 -2.43 -6.63 4.17
C ARG A 238 -1.33 -7.27 4.97
N VAL A 239 -1.68 -7.82 6.13
CA VAL A 239 -0.74 -8.38 7.10
C VAL A 239 -1.00 -9.86 7.23
N THR A 240 -0.15 -10.66 6.61
CA THR A 240 -0.30 -12.12 6.62
C THR A 240 0.45 -12.78 7.78
N ARG A 241 1.62 -12.26 8.15
CA ARG A 241 2.43 -12.72 9.29
C ARG A 241 3.42 -11.64 9.73
N THR A 242 3.73 -11.58 11.01
CA THR A 242 4.78 -10.73 11.58
C THR A 242 5.64 -11.53 12.58
N GLY A 243 6.91 -11.14 12.74
CA GLY A 243 7.81 -11.72 13.76
C GLY A 243 7.65 -11.14 15.16
N GLY A 244 6.55 -10.42 15.42
CA GLY A 244 6.33 -9.59 16.60
C GLY A 244 5.45 -8.39 16.27
N TRP A 245 5.47 -7.35 17.11
CA TRP A 245 4.82 -6.08 16.79
C TRP A 245 5.52 -5.40 15.61
N ARG A 246 4.72 -5.03 14.61
CA ARG A 246 5.14 -4.31 13.41
C ARG A 246 4.31 -3.04 13.30
N GLU A 247 4.97 -1.93 12.99
CA GLU A 247 4.28 -0.68 12.70
C GLU A 247 3.47 -0.80 11.39
N PHE A 248 2.26 -0.24 11.37
CA PHE A 248 1.57 0.11 10.13
C PHE A 248 1.35 1.61 10.08
N LEU A 249 1.41 2.16 8.87
CA LEU A 249 1.32 3.59 8.62
C LEU A 249 0.59 3.84 7.31
N LEU A 250 -0.39 4.73 7.29
CA LEU A 250 -1.13 5.13 6.09
C LEU A 250 -1.28 6.65 6.05
N TYR A 251 -0.97 7.27 4.91
CA TYR A 251 -1.28 8.66 4.63
C TYR A 251 -2.47 8.77 3.67
N ARG A 252 -3.41 9.66 3.98
CA ARG A 252 -4.56 9.97 3.12
C ARG A 252 -4.77 11.48 3.05
N VAL A 253 -5.31 11.93 1.93
CA VAL A 253 -5.91 13.27 1.84
C VAL A 253 -7.41 13.08 1.98
N ALA A 254 -8.04 13.79 2.92
CA ALA A 254 -9.48 13.77 3.08
C ALA A 254 -10.15 14.37 1.83
N PRO A 255 -10.94 13.61 1.05
CA PRO A 255 -11.54 14.12 -0.19
C PRO A 255 -12.70 15.09 0.08
N GLN A 256 -13.31 15.01 1.26
CA GLN A 256 -14.40 15.84 1.73
C GLN A 256 -14.37 15.92 3.25
N SER A 257 -14.99 16.94 3.83
CA SER A 257 -15.17 17.03 5.28
C SER A 257 -16.16 15.97 5.76
N GLY A 258 -15.91 15.38 6.92
CA GLY A 258 -16.76 14.33 7.50
C GLY A 258 -15.99 13.40 8.43
N ASP A 259 -16.51 12.20 8.63
CA ASP A 259 -15.91 11.22 9.53
C ASP A 259 -15.00 10.24 8.77
N LEU A 260 -13.74 10.20 9.17
CA LEU A 260 -12.82 9.10 8.88
C LEU A 260 -13.11 7.92 9.81
N ARG A 261 -13.17 6.71 9.26
CA ARG A 261 -13.23 5.45 10.03
C ARG A 261 -12.21 4.46 9.54
N LEU A 262 -11.61 3.75 10.48
CA LEU A 262 -10.69 2.64 10.22
C LEU A 262 -11.45 1.32 10.36
N THR A 263 -11.12 0.35 9.51
CA THR A 263 -11.60 -1.02 9.56
C THR A 263 -10.41 -1.96 9.65
N PHE A 264 -10.47 -2.87 10.62
CA PHE A 264 -9.53 -3.96 10.78
C PHE A 264 -10.31 -5.26 10.59
N SER A 265 -9.99 -6.00 9.53
CA SER A 265 -10.76 -7.15 9.10
C SER A 265 -9.88 -8.40 9.10
N LEU A 266 -10.23 -9.36 9.95
CA LEU A 266 -9.59 -10.68 10.00
C LEU A 266 -10.30 -11.57 8.97
N THR A 267 -9.68 -11.77 7.81
CA THR A 267 -10.37 -12.37 6.64
C THR A 267 -10.34 -13.90 6.63
N GLY A 268 -9.62 -14.53 7.56
CA GLY A 268 -9.44 -15.98 7.62
C GLY A 268 -9.55 -16.52 9.04
N ILE A 269 -8.88 -17.65 9.29
CA ILE A 269 -8.85 -18.37 10.56
C ILE A 269 -7.48 -18.16 11.22
N GLY A 270 -7.45 -17.61 12.41
CA GLY A 270 -6.23 -17.30 13.14
C GLY A 270 -6.41 -16.13 14.09
N GLU A 271 -5.33 -15.40 14.37
CA GLU A 271 -5.37 -14.26 15.26
C GLU A 271 -4.56 -13.07 14.76
N ALA A 272 -5.02 -11.89 15.15
CA ALA A 272 -4.33 -10.64 14.93
C ALA A 272 -4.49 -9.73 16.15
N TRP A 273 -3.47 -8.95 16.42
CA TRP A 273 -3.36 -8.08 17.58
C TRP A 273 -3.13 -6.65 17.11
N LEU A 274 -3.76 -5.69 17.79
CA LEU A 274 -3.70 -4.26 17.48
C LEU A 274 -3.40 -3.47 18.74
N ASP A 275 -2.58 -2.45 18.61
CA ASP A 275 -2.24 -1.56 19.71
C ASP A 275 -1.89 -0.15 19.22
N ASN A 276 -2.10 0.85 20.06
CA ASN A 276 -1.70 2.24 19.85
C ASN A 276 -2.12 2.81 18.48
N VAL A 277 -3.38 2.58 18.12
CA VAL A 277 -3.95 3.12 16.88
C VAL A 277 -4.23 4.60 17.08
N THR A 278 -3.69 5.41 16.17
CA THR A 278 -3.72 6.87 16.23
C THR A 278 -4.07 7.46 14.87
N VAL A 279 -4.73 8.60 14.89
CA VAL A 279 -4.97 9.45 13.72
C VAL A 279 -4.50 10.85 14.07
N THR A 280 -3.53 11.36 13.33
CA THR A 280 -3.09 12.76 13.44
C THR A 280 -3.26 13.45 12.09
N ALA A 281 -3.51 14.75 12.07
CA ALA A 281 -3.74 15.48 10.83
C ALA A 281 -2.79 16.68 10.69
N LEU A 282 -2.56 17.08 9.45
CA LEU A 282 -2.07 18.40 9.08
C LEU A 282 -3.24 19.26 8.63
N PRO A 283 -3.16 20.60 8.80
CA PRO A 283 -4.17 21.50 8.27
C PRO A 283 -4.32 21.34 6.75
N PRO A 284 -5.49 21.72 6.18
CA PRO A 284 -5.68 21.70 4.73
C PRO A 284 -4.58 22.48 4.02
N TYR A 285 -4.11 21.95 2.88
CA TYR A 285 -3.00 22.51 2.10
C TYR A 285 -3.17 24.01 1.78
N GLU A 286 -4.40 24.51 1.62
CA GLU A 286 -4.69 25.93 1.36
C GLU A 286 -4.35 26.88 2.52
N THR A 287 -4.13 26.33 3.72
CA THR A 287 -3.88 27.10 4.96
C THR A 287 -2.39 27.21 5.29
N ILE A 288 -1.53 26.49 4.57
CA ILE A 288 -0.07 26.51 4.76
C ILE A 288 0.51 27.58 3.82
N ARG A 289 0.54 28.83 4.28
CA ARG A 289 1.29 29.93 3.65
C ARG A 289 2.52 30.29 4.49
#